data_AF-A0A7C6YAG6-F1
#
_entry.id   AF-A0A7C6YAG6-F1
#
_cell.length_a   1.000
_cell.length_b   1.000
_cell.length_c   1.000
_cell.angle_alpha   90.00
_cell.angle_beta   90.00
_cell.angle_gamma   90.00
#
_symmetry.space_group_name_H-M   'P 1'
#
loop_
_entity.id
_entity.type
_entity.pdbx_description
1 polymer ?
#
loop_
_entity_poly.entity_id
_entity_poly.type
_entity_poly.pdbx_seq_one_letter_code
_entity_poly.pdbx_strand_id
1 'polypeptide(L)' 'MKKGSLFITGQLPLENWHDLFNDPTLGDAIIDRLAYSSHRLKIESVDSMRKITSEL' A
#
# COMPACT_ATOMS: atom_id res chain seq x y z
N MET A 1 23.32 5.59 1.65
CA MET A 1 22.99 4.39 0.85
C MET A 1 21.68 3.80 1.35
N LYS A 2 20.68 3.60 0.48
CA LYS A 2 19.49 2.79 0.83
C LYS A 2 19.93 1.33 1.01
N LYS A 3 19.66 0.73 2.16
CA LYS A 3 20.00 -0.68 2.45
C LYS A 3 18.71 -1.51 2.42
N GLY A 4 18.38 -2.07 1.25
CA GLY A 4 17.25 -2.97 1.07
C GLY A 4 16.09 -2.37 0.27
N SER A 5 15.27 -3.27 -0.27
CA SER A 5 14.02 -2.97 -0.97
C SER A 5 12.84 -3.33 -0.07
N LEU A 6 11.75 -2.57 -0.17
CA LEU A 6 10.53 -2.80 0.59
C LEU A 6 9.36 -2.91 -0.39
N PHE A 7 8.59 -3.99 -0.28
CA PHE A 7 7.36 -4.20 -1.04
C PHE A 7 6.20 -4.25 -0.05
N ILE A 8 5.19 -3.41 -0.26
CA ILE A 8 4.01 -3.34 0.61
C ILE A 8 2.78 -3.58 -0.23
N THR A 9 1.87 -4.40 0.27
CA THR A 9 0.55 -4.62 -0.32
C THR A 9 -0.51 -4.13 0.65
N GLY A 10 -1.58 -3.54 0.10
CA GLY A 10 -2.68 -3.00 0.88
C GLY A 10 -3.95 -2.95 0.04
N GLN A 11 -5.09 -2.98 0.71
CA GLN A 11 -6.39 -2.82 0.07
C GLN A 11 -6.79 -1.33 -0.06
N LEU A 12 -6.08 -0.45 0.65
CA LEU A 12 -6.32 0.98 0.63
C LEU A 12 -5.33 1.67 -0.30
N PRO A 13 -5.80 2.64 -1.12
CA PRO A 13 -4.90 3.50 -1.87
C PRO A 13 -4.03 4.33 -0.91
N LEU A 14 -2.83 4.70 -1.36
CA LEU A 14 -1.85 5.40 -0.52
C LEU A 14 -2.39 6.72 0.03
N GLU A 15 -3.25 7.40 -0.73
CA GLU A 15 -3.89 8.66 -0.30
C GLU A 15 -4.66 8.50 1.03
N ASN A 16 -5.19 7.31 1.29
CA ASN A 16 -5.99 7.02 2.48
C ASN A 16 -5.15 6.45 3.63
N TRP A 17 -3.82 6.32 3.48
CA TRP A 17 -2.99 5.74 4.53
C TRP A 17 -2.80 6.68 5.71
N HIS A 18 -2.90 7.99 5.50
CA HIS A 18 -2.76 8.96 6.58
C HIS A 18 -3.81 8.74 7.68
N ASP A 19 -5.03 8.35 7.28
CA ASP A 19 -6.14 8.08 8.20
C ASP A 19 -5.95 6.80 9.04
N LEU A 20 -4.97 5.95 8.70
CA LEU A 20 -4.66 4.73 9.45
C LEU A 20 -3.87 5.03 10.73
N PHE A 21 -3.28 6.21 10.84
CA PHE A 21 -2.43 6.59 11.96
C PHE A 21 -3.21 7.43 12.96
N ASN A 22 -3.14 7.03 14.23
CA ASN A 22 -3.77 7.78 15.32
C ASN A 22 -3.06 9.13 15.60
N ASP A 23 -1.75 9.19 15.34
CA ASP A 23 -0.96 10.42 15.41
C ASP A 23 -0.62 10.88 13.98
N PRO A 24 -1.16 12.03 13.54
CA PRO A 24 -0.93 12.54 12.19
C PRO A 24 0.56 12.84 11.93
N THR A 25 1.31 13.31 12.93
CA THR A 25 2.73 13.63 12.79
C THR A 25 3.55 12.38 12.49
N LEU A 26 3.21 11.28 13.16
CA LEU A 26 3.84 9.99 12.92
C LEU A 26 3.44 9.42 11.55
N GLY A 27 2.16 9.57 11.18
CA GLY A 27 1.64 9.15 9.88
C GLY A 27 2.38 9.82 8.73
N ASP A 28 2.50 11.15 8.78
CA ASP A 28 3.26 11.94 7.80
C ASP A 28 4.71 11.46 7.69
N ALA A 29 5.42 11.33 8.83
CA ALA A 29 6.82 10.91 8.83
C ALA A 29 7.04 9.51 8.24
N ILE A 30 6.08 8.59 8.43
CA ILE A 30 6.12 7.24 7.86
C ILE A 30 5.83 7.29 6.36
N ILE A 31 4.78 8.00 5.95
CA ILE A 31 4.38 8.12 4.55
C ILE A 31 5.48 8.79 3.74
N ASP A 32 6.11 9.85 4.24
CA ASP A 32 7.24 10.51 3.58
C ASP A 32 8.38 9.52 3.31
N ARG A 33 8.72 8.68 4.29
CA ARG A 33 9.81 7.70 4.13
C ARG A 33 9.46 6.62 3.10
N LEU A 34 8.21 6.15 3.09
CA LEU A 34 7.77 5.06 2.23
C LEU A 34 7.48 5.53 0.80
N ALA A 35 6.76 6.64 0.65
CA ALA A 35 6.21 7.12 -0.61
C ALA A 35 7.20 7.92 -1.47
N TYR A 36 8.19 8.58 -0.87
CA TYR A 36 9.11 9.50 -1.57
C TYR A 36 9.84 8.86 -2.77
N SER A 37 10.11 7.56 -2.71
CA SER A 37 10.79 6.84 -3.80
C SER A 37 10.18 5.44 -3.99
N SER A 38 8.86 5.34 -3.88
CA SER A 38 8.10 4.12 -4.17
C SER A 38 7.62 4.09 -5.62
N HIS A 39 7.63 2.90 -6.24
CA HIS A 39 6.79 2.63 -7.39
C HIS A 39 5.40 2.24 -6.90
N ARG A 40 4.36 2.87 -7.45
CA ARG A 40 2.97 2.61 -7.07
C ARG A 40 2.31 1.75 -8.15
N LEU A 41 1.80 0.61 -7.74
CA LEU A 41 1.06 -0.30 -8.62
C LEU A 41 -0.37 -0.39 -8.09
N LYS A 42 -1.30 0.25 -8.80
CA LYS A 42 -2.73 0.11 -8.52
C LYS A 42 -3.22 -1.16 -9.20
N ILE A 43 -3.60 -2.15 -8.41
CA ILE A 43 -4.16 -3.40 -8.91
C ILE A 43 -5.68 -3.26 -8.90
N GLU A 44 -6.27 -3.20 -10.09
CA GLU A 44 -7.71 -3.24 -10.27
C GLU A 44 -8.08 -4.63 -10.76
N SER A 45 -8.90 -5.33 -9.98
CA SER A 45 -9.46 -6.64 -10.36
C SER A 45 -10.96 -6.59 -10.19
N VAL A 46 -11.69 -7.06 -11.19
CA VAL A 46 -13.16 -7.11 -11.17
C VAL A 46 -13.64 -8.20 -10.21
N ASP A 47 -12.95 -9.34 -10.19
CA ASP A 47 -13.26 -10.48 -9.32
C ASP A 47 -12.06 -10.85 -8.44
N SER A 48 -12.34 -11.44 -7.27
CA SER A 48 -11.30 -12.00 -6.42
C SER A 48 -10.70 -13.25 -7.07
N MET A 49 -9.37 -13.39 -7.03
CA MET A 49 -8.71 -14.63 -7.44
C MET A 49 -9.27 -15.86 -6.72
N ARG A 50 -9.75 -15.72 -5.47
CA ARG A 50 -10.38 -16.82 -4.72
C ARG A 50 -11.68 -17.31 -5.37
N LYS A 51 -12.49 -16.38 -5.90
CA LYS A 51 -13.74 -16.70 -6.59
C LYS A 51 -13.45 -17.43 -7.90
N ILE A 52 -12.51 -16.91 -8.69
CA ILE A 52 -12.08 -17.52 -9.96
C ILE A 52 -11.59 -18.96 -9.71
N THR A 53 -10.78 -19.18 -8.67
CA THR A 53 -10.27 -20.53 -8.36
C THR A 53 -11.35 -21.48 -7.84
N SER A 54 -12.40 -20.99 -7.17
CA SER A 54 -13.48 -21.86 -6.67
C SER A 54 -14.45 -22.34 -7.76
N GLU A 55 -14.45 -21.67 -8.92
CA GLU A 55 -15.29 -22.00 -10.08
C GLU A 55 -14.57 -22.91 -11.09
N LEU A 56 -13.27 -23.17 -10.89
CA LEU A 56 -12.45 -24.13 -11.63
C LEU A 56 -12.54 -25.53 -11.00
#